data_AF-A0A0M2TZ09-F1
#
_entry.id   AF-A0A0M2TZ09-F1
#
_cell.length_a   1.000
_cell.length_b   1.000
_cell.length_c   1.000
_cell.angle_alpha   90.00
_cell.angle_beta   90.00
_cell.angle_gamma   90.00
#
_symmetry.space_group_name_H-M   'P 1'
#
loop_
_entity.id
_entity.type
_entity.pdbx_description
1 polymer ?
#
loop_
_entity_poly.entity_id
_entity_poly.type
_entity_poly.pdbx_seq_one_letter_code
_entity_poly.pdbx_strand_id
1 'polypeptide(L)' 'MENLLTSHQVAKLLNVWPHTLRRWEKEGKLKPLRTPGGHRRYNESQVMALIGEQEVAACENNS' A
#
# COMPACT_ATOMS: atom_id res chain seq x y z
N MET A 1 14.74 -8.25 9.66
CA MET A 1 13.38 -8.26 10.23
C MET A 1 12.43 -7.86 9.12
N GLU A 2 11.52 -8.75 8.72
CA GLU A 2 10.47 -8.42 7.77
C GLU A 2 9.31 -7.76 8.54
N ASN A 3 9.22 -6.45 8.46
CA ASN A 3 8.13 -5.70 9.06
C ASN A 3 6.89 -5.83 8.17
N LEU A 4 5.90 -6.53 8.71
CA LEU A 4 4.60 -6.72 8.07
C LEU A 4 3.61 -5.68 8.59
N LEU A 5 3.22 -4.77 7.71
CA LEU A 5 2.31 -3.69 7.99
C LEU A 5 0.87 -4.08 7.67
N THR A 6 -0.07 -3.53 8.43
CA THR A 6 -1.51 -3.59 8.12
C THR A 6 -1.87 -2.58 7.04
N SER A 7 -3.00 -2.77 6.36
CA SER A 7 -3.51 -1.79 5.39
C SER A 7 -3.63 -0.38 5.98
N HIS A 8 -3.97 -0.28 7.26
CA HIS A 8 -4.09 1.01 7.95
C HIS A 8 -2.72 1.68 8.18
N GLN A 9 -1.71 0.91 8.60
CA GLN A 9 -0.35 1.44 8.73
C GLN A 9 0.21 1.88 7.39
N VAL A 10 0.00 1.08 6.34
CA VAL A 10 0.41 1.42 4.99
C VAL A 10 -0.27 2.71 4.51
N ALA A 11 -1.58 2.88 4.77
CA ALA A 11 -2.31 4.09 4.41
C ALA A 11 -1.69 5.33 5.07
N LYS A 12 -1.34 5.21 6.36
CA LYS A 12 -0.74 6.28 7.14
C LYS A 12 0.68 6.62 6.68
N LEU A 13 1.49 5.62 6.33
CA LEU A 13 2.85 5.83 5.83
C LEU A 13 2.87 6.51 4.46
N LEU A 14 1.96 6.09 3.58
CA LEU A 14 1.82 6.65 2.23
C LEU A 14 1.02 7.96 2.21
N ASN A 15 0.44 8.35 3.34
CA ASN A 15 -0.52 9.45 3.45
C ASN A 15 -1.66 9.39 2.41
N VAL A 16 -2.11 8.18 2.09
CA VAL A 16 -3.20 7.94 1.13
C VAL A 16 -4.46 7.45 1.83
N TRP A 17 -5.59 7.64 1.17
CA TRP A 17 -6.85 7.11 1.65
C TRP A 17 -6.90 5.57 1.50
N PRO A 18 -7.61 4.86 2.40
CA PRO A 18 -7.78 3.41 2.31
C PRO A 18 -8.40 2.92 0.99
N HIS A 19 -9.17 3.78 0.31
CA HIS A 19 -9.74 3.45 -1.00
C HIS A 19 -8.65 3.37 -2.08
N THR A 20 -7.64 4.25 -2.03
CA THR A 20 -6.50 4.27 -2.94
C THR A 20 -5.69 2.98 -2.82
N LEU A 21 -5.52 2.49 -1.59
CA LEU A 21 -4.90 1.19 -1.34
C LEU A 21 -5.65 0.04 -2.01
N ARG A 22 -6.98 -0.01 -1.87
CA ARG A 22 -7.80 -1.03 -2.55
C ARG A 22 -7.66 -0.97 -4.07
N ARG A 23 -7.54 0.24 -4.63
CA ARG A 23 -7.30 0.44 -6.06
C ARG A 23 -5.94 -0.12 -6.47
N TRP A 24 -4.88 0.13 -5.71
CA TRP A 24 -3.55 -0.43 -5.99
C TRP A 24 -3.48 -1.95 -5.83
N GLU A 25 -4.22 -2.52 -4.88
CA GLU A 25 -4.39 -3.98 -4.80
C GLU A 25 -5.03 -4.54 -6.08
N LYS A 26 -6.05 -3.85 -6.61
CA LYS A 26 -6.75 -4.23 -7.84
C LYS A 26 -5.88 -4.04 -9.09
N GLU A 27 -5.06 -3.00 -9.11
CA GLU A 27 -4.08 -2.72 -10.18
C GLU A 27 -2.85 -3.64 -10.09
N GLY A 28 -2.68 -4.40 -9.01
CA GLY A 28 -1.54 -5.29 -8.81
C GLY A 28 -0.24 -4.60 -8.38
N LYS A 29 -0.29 -3.28 -8.10
CA LYS A 29 0.83 -2.48 -7.61
C LYS A 29 1.25 -2.88 -6.19
N LEU A 30 0.28 -3.23 -5.35
CA LEU A 30 0.51 -3.67 -3.98
C LEU A 30 0.02 -5.10 -3.80
N LYS A 31 0.88 -5.99 -3.28
CA LYS A 31 0.55 -7.39 -3.05
C LYS A 31 0.34 -7.67 -1.56
N PRO A 32 -0.91 -7.84 -1.10
CA PRO A 32 -1.16 -8.27 0.27
C PRO A 32 -0.74 -9.72 0.46
N LEU A 33 0.11 -9.96 1.45
CA LEU A 33 0.31 -11.27 2.03
C LEU A 33 -0.94 -11.61 2.86
N ARG A 34 -1.59 -12.72 2.50
CA ARG A 34 -2.71 -13.24 3.30
C ARG A 34 -2.14 -14.15 4.38
N THR A 35 -2.40 -13.77 5.62
CA THR A 35 -2.16 -14.65 6.77
C THR A 35 -3.18 -15.80 6.77
N PRO A 36 -2.91 -16.91 7.47
CA PRO A 36 -3.85 -18.04 7.58
C PRO A 36 -5.25 -17.63 8.10
N GLY A 37 -5.34 -16.55 8.88
CA GLY A 37 -6.59 -15.97 9.36
C GLY A 37 -7.29 -15.01 8.39
N GLY A 38 -6.81 -14.88 7.15
CA GLY A 38 -7.42 -14.02 6.12
C GLY A 38 -7.08 -12.53 6.22
N HIS A 39 -6.25 -12.11 7.18
CA HIS A 39 -5.82 -10.72 7.30
C HIS A 39 -4.74 -10.39 6.28
N ARG A 40 -4.81 -9.16 5.76
CA ARG A 40 -3.84 -8.61 4.80
C ARG A 40 -2.66 -8.01 5.55
N ARG A 41 -1.47 -8.43 5.16
CA ARG A 41 -0.19 -7.88 5.62
C ARG A 41 0.59 -7.42 4.39
N TYR A 42 1.36 -6.35 4.52
CA TYR A 42 2.18 -5.82 3.44
C TYR A 42 3.62 -5.72 3.92
N ASN A 43 4.57 -6.05 3.05
CA ASN A 43 5.98 -5.86 3.36
C ASN A 43 6.31 -4.37 3.35
N GLU A 44 6.92 -3.89 4.43
CA GLU A 44 7.41 -2.50 4.52
C GLU A 44 8.32 -2.14 3.34
N SER A 45 9.21 -3.04 2.92
CA SER A 45 10.08 -2.82 1.75
C SER A 45 9.31 -2.60 0.45
N GLN A 46 8.19 -3.31 0.24
CA GLN A 46 7.34 -3.10 -0.94
C GLN A 46 6.61 -1.75 -0.87
N VAL A 47 6.16 -1.38 0.33
CA VAL A 47 5.48 -0.10 0.57
C VAL A 47 6.43 1.07 0.35
N MET A 48 7.68 0.97 0.83
CA MET A 48 8.69 1.99 0.60
C MET A 48 9.08 2.12 -0.87
N ALA A 49 9.17 1.01 -1.61
CA ALA A 49 9.41 1.05 -3.05
C ALA A 49 8.31 1.81 -3.81
N LEU A 50 7.05 1.64 -3.39
CA LEU A 50 5.92 2.37 -3.96
C LEU A 50 5.95 3.88 -3.69
N ILE A 51 6.51 4.33 -2.56
CA ILE A 51 6.62 5.77 -2.25
C ILE A 51 7.41 6.49 -3.37
N GLY A 52 8.54 5.93 -3.77
CA GLY A 52 9.37 6.50 -4.84
C GLY A 52 8.69 6.53 -6.21
N GLU A 53 7.80 5.58 -6.49
CA GLU A 53 7.02 5.55 -7.74
C GLU A 53 5.82 6.51 -7.72
N GLN A 54 5.23 6.77 -6.55
CA GLN A 54 4.01 7.59 -6.41
C GLN A 54 4.28 9.11 -6.50
N GLU A 55 5.46 9.58 -6.13
CA GLU A 55 5.84 11.00 -6.32
C GLU A 55 5.76 11.43 -7.80
N VAL A 56 5.92 10.48 -8.73
CA VAL A 56 5.84 10.73 -10.17
C VAL A 56 4.39 10.72 -10.69
N ALA A 57 3.45 10.09 -9.98
CA ALA A 57 2.06 9.92 -10.41
C ALA A 57 1.06 10.87 -9.72
N ALA A 58 1.46 11.59 -8.67
CA ALA A 58 0.58 12.45 -7.86
C ALA A 58 0.09 13.74 -8.56
N CYS A 59 0.45 13.97 -9.83
CA CYS A 59 -0.09 15.08 -10.63
C CYS A 59 -1.57 14.89 -11.02
N GLU A 60 -2.16 13.71 -10.79
CA GLU A 60 -3.55 13.44 -11.10
C GLU A 60 -4.30 12.97 -9.84
N ASN A 61 -5.47 13.54 -9.62
CA ASN A 61 -6.50 13.10 -8.68
C ASN A 61 -6.41 13.67 -7.25
N ASN A 62 -6.76 14.95 -7.14
CA ASN A 62 -7.60 15.38 -6.03
C ASN A 62 -8.70 16.30 -6.60
N SER A 63 -9.84 15.69 -6.96
CA SER A 63 -11.10 16.38 -7.30
C SER A 63 -11.98 16.47 -6.07
#